data_AF-A0A816HWB3-F1
#
_entry.id   AF-A0A816HWB3-F1
#
_cell.length_a   1.000
_cell.length_b   1.000
_cell.length_c   1.000
_cell.angle_alpha   90.00
_cell.angle_beta   90.00
_cell.angle_gamma   90.00
#
_symmetry.space_group_name_H-M   'P 1'
#
loop_
_entity.id
_entity.type
_entity.pdbx_description
1 polymer ?
#
loop_
_entity_poly.entity_id
_entity_poly.type
_entity_poly.pdbx_seq_one_letter_code
_entity_poly.pdbx_strand_id
1 'polypeptide(L)'
;GNASLQSSIIIMRYGRIYRGDKVMHAQYFGAIGAILYNDPADYAPFGTTSDQVYDQKWFMPPSGTQRGTSYNSKGDPLTPIYPSTGSIIFQQ
;
A
#
# COMPACT_ATOMS: atom_id res chain seq x y z
N GLY A 1 5.11 26.79 8.62
CA GLY A 1 4.30 26.16 9.69
C GLY A 1 4.78 24.73 9.86
N ASN A 2 4.93 24.26 11.09
CA ASN A 2 5.32 22.87 11.35
C ASN A 2 4.04 22.07 11.60
N ALA A 3 3.76 21.09 10.75
CA ALA A 3 2.60 20.20 10.90
C ALA A 3 3.05 18.94 11.64
N SER A 4 2.55 18.73 12.85
CA SER A 4 2.76 17.48 13.59
C SER A 4 1.85 16.39 13.02
N LEU A 5 2.36 15.16 12.92
CA LEU A 5 1.60 13.99 12.48
C LEU A 5 1.07 13.14 13.64
N GLN A 6 1.33 13.54 14.89
CA GLN A 6 0.87 12.82 16.07
C GLN A 6 -0.64 12.67 16.13
N SER A 7 -1.12 11.45 16.38
CA SER A 7 -2.56 11.11 16.50
C SER A 7 -3.40 11.49 15.27
N SER A 8 -2.79 11.47 14.08
CA SER A 8 -3.46 11.84 12.83
C SER A 8 -3.72 10.63 11.91
N ILE A 9 -4.69 10.80 11.00
CA ILE A 9 -4.87 9.92 9.85
C ILE A 9 -4.27 10.62 8.63
N ILE A 10 -3.32 9.98 7.96
CA ILE A 10 -2.62 10.54 6.80
C ILE A 10 -3.21 9.98 5.51
N ILE A 11 -3.42 10.82 4.51
CA ILE A 11 -3.73 10.39 3.14
C ILE A 11 -2.48 10.51 2.26
N MET A 12 -2.18 9.47 1.49
CA MET A 12 -0.98 9.40 0.64
C MET A 12 -1.31 8.83 -0.74
N ARG A 13 -0.71 9.41 -1.77
CA ARG A 13 -0.73 8.84 -3.12
C ARG A 13 0.13 7.57 -3.17
N TYR A 14 -0.34 6.57 -3.91
CA TYR A 14 0.50 5.46 -4.37
C TYR A 14 1.69 5.95 -5.23
N GLY A 15 2.61 5.04 -5.54
CA GLY A 15 3.78 5.31 -6.39
C GLY A 15 5.04 5.77 -5.64
N ARG A 16 6.12 5.91 -6.41
CA ARG A 16 7.50 6.26 -6.02
C ARG A 16 8.24 5.28 -5.10
N ILE A 17 7.63 4.86 -4.00
CA ILE A 17 8.21 3.89 -3.06
C ILE A 17 7.21 2.78 -2.74
N TYR A 18 7.69 1.69 -2.14
CA TYR A 18 6.83 0.60 -1.71
C TYR A 18 5.78 1.09 -0.70
N ARG A 19 4.56 0.55 -0.81
CA ARG A 19 3.42 1.00 0.01
C ARG A 19 3.62 0.74 1.50
N GLY A 20 4.30 -0.36 1.85
CA GLY A 20 4.62 -0.69 3.22
C GLY A 20 5.59 0.32 3.85
N ASP A 21 6.54 0.84 3.08
CA ASP A 21 7.46 1.90 3.53
C ASP A 21 6.71 3.21 3.83
N LYS A 22 5.71 3.56 3.02
CA LYS A 22 4.85 4.74 3.28
C LYS A 22 4.14 4.62 4.62
N VAL A 23 3.54 3.47 4.89
CA VAL A 23 2.83 3.20 6.15
C VAL A 23 3.81 3.19 7.32
N MET A 24 4.97 2.56 7.16
CA MET A 24 6.03 2.53 8.18
C MET A 24 6.51 3.95 8.53
N HIS A 25 6.76 4.80 7.52
CA HIS A 25 7.14 6.20 7.74
C HIS A 25 6.04 7.00 8.43
N ALA A 26 4.78 6.87 8.01
CA ALA A 26 3.67 7.55 8.67
C ALA A 26 3.57 7.17 10.15
N GLN A 27 3.68 5.87 10.46
CA GLN A 27 3.72 5.37 11.84
C GLN A 27 4.92 5.94 12.61
N TYR A 28 6.12 5.97 12.01
CA TYR A 28 7.32 6.51 12.64
C TYR A 28 7.15 7.98 13.09
N PHE A 29 6.37 8.76 12.35
CA PHE A 29 6.05 10.15 12.71
C PHE A 29 4.82 10.33 13.60
N GLY A 30 4.20 9.24 14.09
CA GLY A 30 3.10 9.28 15.06
C GLY A 30 1.69 9.27 14.46
N ALA A 31 1.55 9.00 13.16
CA ALA A 31 0.23 8.76 12.58
C ALA A 31 -0.40 7.48 13.17
N ILE A 32 -1.70 7.51 13.36
CA ILE A 32 -2.50 6.38 13.87
C ILE A 32 -3.27 5.65 12.75
N GLY A 33 -3.27 6.21 11.54
CA GLY A 33 -3.91 5.62 10.38
C GLY A 33 -3.35 6.17 9.06
N ALA A 34 -3.48 5.37 8.00
CA ALA A 34 -3.06 5.75 6.66
C ALA A 34 -4.10 5.33 5.62
N ILE A 35 -4.43 6.26 4.72
CA ILE A 35 -5.26 6.03 3.53
C ILE A 35 -4.34 6.15 2.32
N LEU A 36 -4.27 5.09 1.50
CA LEU A 36 -3.55 5.10 0.24
C LEU A 36 -4.53 5.19 -0.92
N TYR A 37 -4.29 6.10 -1.87
CA TYR A 37 -5.14 6.27 -3.04
C TYR A 37 -4.33 6.31 -4.34
N ASN A 38 -4.97 5.90 -5.43
CA ASN A 38 -4.42 5.94 -6.78
C ASN A 38 -4.71 7.30 -7.40
N ASP A 39 -3.69 8.12 -7.61
CA ASP A 39 -3.87 9.43 -8.22
C ASP A 39 -4.08 9.30 -9.74
N PRO A 40 -5.09 9.96 -10.34
CA PRO A 40 -5.29 9.95 -11.79
C PRO A 40 -4.06 10.41 -12.57
N ALA A 41 -3.23 11.29 -12.01
CA ALA A 41 -1.97 11.69 -12.66
C ALA A 41 -1.03 10.51 -12.94
N ASP A 42 -1.10 9.45 -12.13
CA ASP A 42 -0.29 8.24 -12.27
C ASP A 42 -1.05 7.08 -12.95
N TYR A 43 -2.38 6.98 -12.73
CA TYR A 43 -3.18 5.79 -13.10
C TYR A 43 -4.27 6.04 -14.16
N ALA A 44 -4.58 7.28 -14.49
CA ALA A 44 -5.55 7.69 -15.52
C ALA A 44 -5.20 9.08 -16.10
N PRO A 45 -4.02 9.26 -16.70
CA PRO A 45 -3.47 10.58 -17.06
C PRO A 45 -4.26 11.32 -18.15
N PHE A 46 -5.09 10.60 -18.90
CA PHE A 46 -5.95 11.19 -19.94
C PHE A 46 -7.37 11.51 -19.46
N GLY A 47 -7.63 11.37 -18.17
CA GLY A 47 -8.92 11.64 -17.54
C GLY A 47 -9.59 10.40 -17.00
N THR A 48 -10.65 10.62 -16.22
CA THR A 48 -11.36 9.58 -15.45
C THR A 48 -12.79 9.34 -15.94
N THR A 49 -13.18 9.92 -17.08
CA THR A 49 -14.48 9.69 -17.72
C THR A 49 -14.54 8.30 -18.34
N SER A 50 -15.74 7.76 -18.56
CA SER A 50 -15.95 6.38 -19.03
C SER A 50 -15.27 6.05 -20.36
N ASP A 51 -15.07 7.03 -21.23
CA ASP A 51 -14.36 6.90 -22.52
C ASP A 51 -12.83 6.93 -22.38
N GLN A 52 -12.30 7.30 -21.21
CA GLN A 52 -10.86 7.42 -20.94
C GLN A 52 -10.30 6.30 -20.06
N VAL A 53 -11.16 5.46 -19.46
CA VAL A 53 -10.79 4.43 -18.48
C VAL A 53 -11.27 3.03 -18.90
N TYR A 54 -11.07 2.05 -18.02
CA TYR A 54 -11.45 0.66 -18.24
C TYR A 54 -12.89 0.48 -18.71
N ASP A 55 -13.05 -0.59 -19.51
CA ASP A 55 -14.05 -0.91 -20.53
C ASP A 55 -13.82 -0.25 -21.90
N GLN A 56 -13.24 0.95 -21.98
CA GLN A 56 -12.91 1.61 -23.26
C GLN A 56 -11.40 1.77 -23.51
N LYS A 57 -10.63 1.98 -22.44
CA LYS A 57 -9.17 2.09 -22.45
C LYS A 57 -8.56 1.22 -21.36
N TRP A 58 -7.26 1.26 -21.24
CA TRP A 58 -6.47 0.46 -20.29
C TRP A 58 -6.23 1.15 -18.94
N PHE A 59 -6.75 2.37 -18.75
CA PHE A 59 -6.54 3.15 -17.52
C PHE A 59 -7.54 2.81 -16.42
N MET A 60 -7.16 3.08 -15.17
CA MET A 60 -7.96 2.71 -14.00
C MET A 60 -9.26 3.55 -13.93
N PRO A 61 -10.44 2.92 -13.73
CA PRO A 61 -11.68 3.65 -13.53
C PRO A 61 -11.71 4.35 -12.16
N PRO A 62 -12.56 5.38 -11.95
CA PRO A 62 -12.66 6.12 -10.69
C PRO A 62 -12.96 5.24 -9.46
N SER A 63 -13.68 4.14 -9.66
CA SER A 63 -14.03 3.16 -8.63
C SER A 63 -12.95 2.11 -8.40
N GLY A 64 -11.90 2.07 -9.23
CA GLY A 64 -10.80 1.13 -9.12
C GLY A 64 -9.90 1.42 -7.92
N THR A 65 -9.41 0.37 -7.27
CA THR A 65 -8.47 0.49 -6.15
C THR A 65 -7.35 -0.54 -6.25
N GLN A 66 -6.14 -0.12 -5.90
CA GLN A 66 -4.99 -1.02 -5.83
C GLN A 66 -4.94 -1.76 -4.49
N ARG A 67 -5.05 -3.10 -4.55
CA ARG A 67 -4.72 -4.00 -3.43
C ARG A 67 -3.22 -4.30 -3.37
N GLY A 68 -2.75 -4.74 -2.21
CA GLY A 68 -1.40 -5.26 -2.04
C GLY A 68 -0.97 -5.32 -0.58
N THR A 69 0.02 -6.16 -0.29
CA THR A 69 0.59 -6.26 1.07
C THR A 69 1.34 -4.98 1.45
N SER A 70 1.28 -4.64 2.75
CA SER A 70 2.11 -3.65 3.43
C SER A 70 3.24 -4.28 4.27
N TYR A 71 3.39 -5.61 4.21
CA TYR A 71 4.40 -6.35 4.95
C TYR A 71 5.80 -6.05 4.42
N ASN A 72 6.69 -5.56 5.29
CA ASN A 72 8.02 -5.08 4.93
C ASN A 72 9.12 -6.16 5.03
N SER A 73 8.76 -7.45 4.97
CA SER A 73 9.71 -8.56 4.99
C SER A 73 9.28 -9.65 4.00
N LYS A 74 10.05 -10.73 3.91
CA LYS A 74 9.87 -11.82 2.95
C LYS A 74 9.31 -13.06 3.64
N GLY A 75 8.42 -13.76 2.93
CA GLY A 75 7.85 -15.03 3.38
C GLY A 75 6.71 -14.86 4.38
N ASP A 76 6.36 -15.96 5.03
CA ASP A 76 5.38 -16.00 6.11
C ASP A 76 5.91 -15.21 7.33
N PRO A 77 5.18 -14.20 7.82
CA PRO A 77 5.57 -13.44 9.00
C PRO A 77 5.77 -14.27 10.27
N LEU A 78 5.15 -15.45 10.37
CA LEU A 78 5.20 -16.31 11.56
C LEU A 78 6.26 -17.41 11.47
N THR A 79 6.80 -17.70 10.30
CA THR A 79 7.89 -18.67 10.11
C THR A 79 9.05 -18.06 9.33
N PRO A 80 9.72 -17.02 9.87
CA PRO A 80 10.86 -16.43 9.20
C PRO A 80 11.91 -17.52 8.96
N ILE A 81 12.53 -17.53 7.78
CA ILE A 81 13.58 -18.46 7.34
C ILE A 81 13.25 -19.97 7.37
N TYR A 82 12.02 -20.37 7.70
CA TYR A 82 11.58 -21.76 7.74
C TYR A 82 10.31 -22.00 6.91
N PRO A 83 10.07 -23.23 6.42
CA PRO A 83 8.80 -23.59 5.78
C PRO A 83 7.60 -23.51 6.75
N SER A 84 6.50 -22.90 6.31
CA SER A 84 5.22 -22.84 7.04
C SER A 84 4.49 -24.20 7.06
N THR A 85 5.08 -25.21 7.72
CA THR A 85 4.51 -26.56 7.82
C THR A 85 4.02 -26.84 9.25
N GLY A 86 2.97 -27.66 9.38
CA GLY A 86 2.38 -28.01 10.68
C GLY A 86 3.24 -28.96 11.54
N SER A 87 4.44 -29.32 11.08
CA SER A 87 5.35 -30.23 11.77
C SER A 87 6.67 -29.52 12.02
N ILE A 88 6.84 -29.02 13.24
CA ILE A 88 8.13 -28.55 13.71
C ILE A 88 9.06 -29.75 13.91
N ILE A 89 10.04 -29.96 13.01
CA ILE A 89 11.21 -30.77 13.35
C ILE A 89 12.21 -29.83 14.02
N PHE A 90 12.07 -29.65 15.33
CA PHE A 90 13.18 -29.18 16.17
C PHE A 90 13.81 -30.40 16.83
N GLN A 91 14.75 -31.03 16.12
CA GLN A 91 15.77 -31.88 16.72
C GLN A 91 17.07 -31.07 16.74
N GLN A 92 17.23 -30.23 17.78
CA GLN A 92 18.47 -29.91 18.51
C GLN A 92 18.23 -28.77 19.49
#